data_AF-A0A561C0H1-F1
#
_entry.id   AF-A0A561C0H1-F1
#
_cell.length_a   1.000
_cell.length_b   1.000
_cell.length_c   1.000
_cell.angle_alpha   90.00
_cell.angle_beta   90.00
_cell.angle_gamma   90.00
#
_symmetry.space_group_name_H-M   'P 1'
#
loop_
_entity.id
_entity.type
_entity.pdbx_description
1 polymer ?
#
loop_
_entity_poly.entity_id
_entity_poly.type
_entity_poly.pdbx_seq_one_letter_code
_entity_poly.pdbx_strand_id
1 'polypeptide(L)'
;MSPFLSPRRARAVLGAAAASALAVSGLVFTATASDADEATPAPSTAIRGAGSQAAIPGSYVVVLANSRSAASTRATTQSLATSYDAKVRQQYTAAVHGFSASMTEEQAQKMAGDSRVAFVQQNQKFTANQDDPPWGLDRSDQRDLPLDKKYEAASTAENVNVYVIDTGIYPEHKDFGGRASVGTDTVGDGQEGIDCAGHGSHVAGTIAGETYGLAKAAKVFGVRVLDCNGSGSTETVVAGIDWVTKNAKKPAVANMSLGGPADEALDAAVKSSIDAGVTYAVAAGNESSDACGGSPAKEPSAITVGATDDQDGKAQFSNFGKCVDLFAPGVDVESVGITSPDATAKMSGTSMATPHVAGGIALYLADHPDAKPADVATALLGAATPDKVGDPGTGSPNKLLFVGAVDPSAQR
;
A
#
# COMPACT_ATOMS: atom_id res chain seq x y z
N MET A 1 -47.82 -4.47 27.93
CA MET A 1 -48.70 -3.36 28.32
C MET A 1 -48.27 -2.14 27.54
N SER A 2 -49.03 -1.84 26.49
CA SER A 2 -49.01 -0.63 25.66
C SER A 2 -49.40 0.61 26.51
N PRO A 3 -49.60 1.80 25.90
CA PRO A 3 -48.75 2.63 25.04
C PRO A 3 -48.85 4.11 25.49
N PHE A 4 -48.56 5.08 24.61
CA PHE A 4 -49.18 6.43 24.44
C PHE A 4 -48.07 7.43 24.05
N LEU A 5 -48.19 8.41 23.15
CA LEU A 5 -49.15 8.87 22.15
C LEU A 5 -48.40 9.94 21.33
N SER A 6 -48.51 9.89 20.01
CA SER A 6 -48.50 11.11 19.17
C SER A 6 -49.93 11.71 19.25
N PRO A 7 -50.20 13.03 19.06
CA PRO A 7 -50.28 13.56 17.68
C PRO A 7 -50.22 15.11 17.47
N ARG A 8 -50.29 15.49 16.18
CA ARG A 8 -50.98 16.68 15.55
C ARG A 8 -50.16 17.87 14.99
N ARG A 9 -50.03 17.83 13.65
CA ARG A 9 -50.41 18.79 12.59
C ARG A 9 -50.91 20.21 12.96
N ALA A 10 -50.39 21.20 12.22
CA ALA A 10 -51.07 22.33 11.54
C ALA A 10 -50.00 23.10 10.72
N ARG A 11 -50.20 23.84 9.62
CA ARG A 11 -51.27 24.13 8.65
C ARG A 11 -50.59 24.83 7.46
N ALA A 12 -51.17 24.72 6.26
CA ALA A 12 -50.73 25.33 5.00
C ALA A 12 -50.89 26.87 4.96
N VAL A 13 -50.10 27.54 4.09
CA VAL A 13 -50.46 28.83 3.46
C VAL A 13 -49.98 28.87 2.00
N LEU A 14 -50.90 29.24 1.11
CA LEU A 14 -50.77 29.53 -0.33
C LEU A 14 -50.04 30.88 -0.59
N GLY A 15 -49.40 30.99 -1.77
CA GLY A 15 -49.16 32.27 -2.47
C GLY A 15 -48.58 31.98 -3.86
N ALA A 16 -49.40 31.93 -4.90
CA ALA A 16 -49.85 33.03 -5.78
C ALA A 16 -48.93 33.22 -7.00
N ALA A 17 -49.54 33.09 -8.17
CA ALA A 17 -48.96 33.18 -9.50
C ALA A 17 -48.65 34.63 -9.93
N ALA A 18 -47.68 34.80 -10.83
CA ALA A 18 -47.60 35.95 -11.72
C ALA A 18 -47.10 35.49 -13.09
N ALA A 19 -48.00 35.57 -14.08
CA ALA A 19 -47.70 35.47 -15.49
C ALA A 19 -47.43 36.87 -16.04
N SER A 20 -46.40 37.03 -16.86
CA SER A 20 -46.20 38.21 -17.69
C SER A 20 -45.68 37.76 -19.06
N ALA A 21 -46.57 37.83 -20.05
CA ALA A 21 -46.25 37.75 -21.48
C ALA A 21 -45.88 39.15 -22.00
N LEU A 22 -44.91 39.25 -22.89
CA LEU A 22 -44.75 40.38 -23.82
C LEU A 22 -43.94 39.96 -25.04
N ALA A 23 -44.33 40.56 -26.17
CA ALA A 23 -44.23 40.03 -27.51
C ALA A 23 -42.96 40.41 -28.28
N VAL A 24 -42.55 39.46 -29.15
CA VAL A 24 -42.05 39.56 -30.54
C VAL A 24 -41.38 40.87 -30.98
N SER A 25 -40.12 40.74 -31.42
CA SER A 25 -39.60 41.47 -32.59
C SER A 25 -38.67 40.53 -33.35
N GLY A 26 -39.08 40.19 -34.58
CA GLY A 26 -38.36 39.31 -35.47
C GLY A 26 -37.14 39.97 -36.08
N LEU A 27 -36.05 39.22 -36.13
CA LEU A 27 -34.90 39.47 -37.02
C LEU A 27 -34.67 38.17 -37.78
N VAL A 28 -35.04 38.18 -39.06
CA VAL A 28 -34.71 37.15 -40.02
C VAL A 28 -33.22 37.31 -40.34
N PHE A 29 -32.38 36.46 -39.75
CA PHE A 29 -31.02 36.25 -40.24
C PHE A 29 -31.08 35.19 -41.34
N THR A 30 -30.86 35.61 -42.59
CA THR A 30 -30.50 34.71 -43.68
C THR A 30 -29.09 34.17 -43.41
N ALA A 31 -29.00 33.01 -42.77
CA ALA A 31 -27.75 32.27 -42.67
C ALA A 31 -27.48 31.61 -44.03
N THR A 32 -26.52 32.16 -44.76
CA THR A 32 -25.87 31.45 -45.87
C THR A 32 -25.13 30.25 -45.26
N ALA A 33 -25.61 29.05 -45.55
CA ALA A 33 -24.86 27.83 -45.29
C ALA A 33 -23.56 27.90 -46.12
N SER A 34 -22.45 28.16 -45.44
CA SER A 34 -21.13 27.83 -45.97
C SER A 34 -20.92 26.37 -45.61
N ASP A 35 -20.93 25.49 -46.61
CA ASP A 35 -20.35 24.15 -46.50
C ASP A 35 -18.87 24.32 -46.18
N ALA A 36 -18.54 24.39 -44.90
CA ALA A 36 -17.21 24.14 -44.41
C ALA A 36 -17.09 22.61 -44.29
N ASP A 37 -16.37 22.01 -45.23
CA ASP A 37 -15.81 20.67 -45.07
C ASP A 37 -15.15 20.59 -43.68
N GLU A 38 -15.75 19.84 -42.75
CA GLU A 38 -15.06 19.41 -41.53
C GLU A 38 -13.93 18.46 -41.97
N ALA A 39 -12.75 19.05 -42.18
CA ALA A 39 -11.53 18.29 -42.37
C ALA A 39 -11.35 17.34 -41.18
N THR A 40 -11.46 16.04 -41.45
CA THR A 40 -11.18 14.99 -40.48
C THR A 40 -9.75 15.20 -39.96
N PRO A 41 -9.51 15.31 -38.64
CA PRO A 41 -8.16 15.51 -38.12
C PRO A 41 -7.26 14.38 -38.62
N ALA A 42 -6.08 14.71 -39.15
CA ALA A 42 -5.08 13.71 -39.51
C ALA A 42 -4.78 12.80 -38.30
N PRO A 43 -4.56 11.48 -38.51
CA PRO A 43 -4.27 10.57 -37.42
C PRO A 43 -3.02 11.05 -36.67
N SER A 44 -3.20 11.34 -35.40
CA SER A 44 -2.11 11.80 -34.53
C SER A 44 -1.28 10.59 -34.10
N THR A 45 0.03 10.64 -34.31
CA THR A 45 0.95 9.63 -33.76
C THR A 45 1.21 9.82 -32.26
N ALA A 46 0.59 10.82 -31.63
CA ALA A 46 0.77 11.09 -30.22
C ALA A 46 0.05 10.04 -29.36
N ILE A 47 0.80 9.46 -28.42
CA ILE A 47 0.23 8.60 -27.38
C ILE A 47 -0.34 9.49 -26.28
N ARG A 48 -1.63 9.33 -25.98
CA ARG A 48 -2.28 10.06 -24.90
C ARG A 48 -1.84 9.52 -23.55
N GLY A 49 -1.67 10.43 -22.58
CA GLY A 49 -1.25 10.06 -21.22
C GLY A 49 0.19 9.54 -21.12
N ALA A 50 0.99 9.66 -22.19
CA ALA A 50 2.42 9.34 -22.13
C ALA A 50 3.15 10.30 -21.20
N GLY A 51 4.08 9.78 -20.41
CA GLY A 51 4.88 10.56 -19.46
C GLY A 51 4.16 11.01 -18.19
N SER A 52 2.92 10.57 -17.95
CA SER A 52 2.27 10.77 -16.64
C SER A 52 2.97 9.93 -15.56
N GLN A 53 2.90 10.36 -14.30
CA GLN A 53 3.40 9.56 -13.17
C GLN A 53 2.64 8.22 -13.01
N ALA A 54 1.40 8.15 -13.49
CA ALA A 54 0.58 6.94 -13.46
C ALA A 54 0.78 6.03 -14.69
N ALA A 55 1.64 6.37 -15.63
CA ALA A 55 1.81 5.62 -16.88
C ALA A 55 2.46 4.25 -16.62
N ILE A 56 1.87 3.18 -17.18
CA ILE A 56 2.41 1.82 -17.10
C ILE A 56 3.29 1.58 -18.35
N PRO A 57 4.62 1.38 -18.19
CA PRO A 57 5.52 1.16 -19.33
C PRO A 57 5.13 -0.06 -20.16
N GLY A 58 5.20 0.09 -21.49
CA GLY A 58 4.92 -1.02 -22.43
C GLY A 58 3.46 -1.51 -22.45
N SER A 59 2.53 -0.79 -21.83
CA SER A 59 1.11 -1.14 -21.77
C SER A 59 0.24 -0.02 -22.33
N TYR A 60 -0.64 -0.37 -23.29
CA TYR A 60 -1.46 0.61 -24.01
C TYR A 60 -2.91 0.15 -24.17
N VAL A 61 -3.82 1.11 -24.21
CA VAL A 61 -5.22 0.96 -24.60
C VAL A 61 -5.41 1.59 -25.98
N VAL A 62 -5.90 0.80 -26.92
CA VAL A 62 -6.14 1.18 -28.31
C VAL A 62 -7.64 1.28 -28.52
N VAL A 63 -8.12 2.50 -28.81
CA VAL A 63 -9.53 2.75 -29.09
C VAL A 63 -9.72 2.88 -30.60
N LEU A 64 -10.71 2.18 -31.15
CA LEU A 64 -10.94 2.11 -32.59
C LEU A 64 -11.89 3.21 -33.07
N ALA A 65 -11.61 3.80 -34.23
CA ALA A 65 -12.38 4.93 -34.78
C ALA A 65 -13.76 4.54 -35.32
N ASN A 66 -13.88 3.34 -35.93
CA ASN A 66 -15.03 2.99 -36.76
C ASN A 66 -15.66 1.64 -36.43
N SER A 67 -15.36 1.07 -35.25
CA SER A 67 -15.95 -0.21 -34.86
C SER A 67 -17.36 0.00 -34.31
N ARG A 68 -18.36 -0.62 -34.96
CA ARG A 68 -19.79 -0.46 -34.63
C ARG A 68 -20.45 -1.71 -34.04
N SER A 69 -19.65 -2.76 -33.81
CA SER A 69 -20.14 -4.03 -33.26
C SER A 69 -19.02 -4.85 -32.67
N ALA A 70 -19.33 -5.71 -31.70
CA ALA A 70 -18.37 -6.62 -31.08
C ALA A 70 -17.65 -7.52 -32.10
N ALA A 71 -18.29 -7.86 -33.22
CA ALA A 71 -17.68 -8.65 -34.28
C ALA A 71 -16.64 -7.85 -35.08
N SER A 72 -16.97 -6.60 -35.46
CA SER A 72 -16.01 -5.73 -36.16
C SER A 72 -14.83 -5.37 -35.25
N THR A 73 -15.07 -5.15 -33.94
CA THR A 73 -13.99 -4.89 -32.98
C THR A 73 -13.00 -6.04 -32.93
N ARG A 74 -13.50 -7.29 -32.84
CA ARG A 74 -12.68 -8.51 -32.83
C ARG A 74 -11.82 -8.64 -34.08
N ALA A 75 -12.43 -8.45 -35.26
CA ALA A 75 -11.71 -8.53 -36.52
C ALA A 75 -10.62 -7.46 -36.64
N THR A 76 -10.93 -6.20 -36.32
CA THR A 76 -9.97 -5.09 -36.39
C THR A 76 -8.85 -5.26 -35.36
N THR A 77 -9.16 -5.71 -34.14
CA THR A 77 -8.16 -6.00 -33.10
C THR A 77 -7.18 -7.06 -33.56
N GLN A 78 -7.66 -8.19 -34.09
CA GLN A 78 -6.79 -9.25 -34.60
C GLN A 78 -5.88 -8.75 -35.72
N SER A 79 -6.44 -7.96 -36.66
CA SER A 79 -5.66 -7.38 -37.75
C SER A 79 -4.58 -6.42 -37.25
N LEU A 80 -4.91 -5.49 -36.34
CA LEU A 80 -3.95 -4.55 -35.76
C LEU A 80 -2.88 -5.26 -34.93
N ALA A 81 -3.28 -6.23 -34.10
CA ALA A 81 -2.36 -7.01 -33.29
C ALA A 81 -1.30 -7.71 -34.16
N THR A 82 -1.71 -8.30 -35.28
CA THR A 82 -0.78 -8.91 -36.25
C THR A 82 0.05 -7.87 -36.99
N SER A 83 -0.55 -6.77 -37.45
CA SER A 83 0.18 -5.73 -38.22
C SER A 83 1.27 -5.02 -37.42
N TYR A 84 1.10 -4.90 -36.11
CA TYR A 84 2.00 -4.14 -35.24
C TYR A 84 2.75 -5.00 -34.22
N ASP A 85 2.62 -6.33 -34.30
CA ASP A 85 3.21 -7.30 -33.37
C ASP A 85 2.89 -6.96 -31.90
N ALA A 86 1.62 -6.66 -31.63
CA ALA A 86 1.13 -6.29 -30.32
C ALA A 86 0.47 -7.49 -29.63
N LYS A 87 0.85 -7.75 -28.37
CA LYS A 87 0.25 -8.82 -27.57
C LYS A 87 -1.02 -8.33 -26.89
N VAL A 88 -2.18 -8.69 -27.44
CA VAL A 88 -3.49 -8.35 -26.86
C VAL A 88 -3.63 -8.98 -25.47
N ARG A 89 -4.05 -8.17 -24.49
CA ARG A 89 -4.34 -8.61 -23.12
C ARG A 89 -5.84 -8.70 -22.85
N GLN A 90 -6.60 -7.71 -23.31
CA GLN A 90 -8.04 -7.61 -23.09
C GLN A 90 -8.71 -6.97 -24.30
N GLN A 91 -9.96 -7.33 -24.55
CA GLN A 91 -10.78 -6.79 -25.63
C GLN A 91 -12.03 -6.10 -25.08
N TYR A 92 -12.32 -4.91 -25.60
CA TYR A 92 -13.44 -4.06 -25.18
C TYR A 92 -14.43 -3.93 -26.33
N THR A 93 -15.70 -4.30 -26.10
CA THR A 93 -16.73 -4.32 -27.16
C THR A 93 -18.02 -3.59 -26.79
N ALA A 94 -18.10 -3.02 -25.59
CA ALA A 94 -19.32 -2.43 -25.03
C ALA A 94 -19.14 -0.94 -24.69
N ALA A 95 -18.40 -0.62 -23.63
CA ALA A 95 -18.20 0.76 -23.19
C ALA A 95 -17.26 1.55 -24.12
N VAL A 96 -16.24 0.86 -24.63
CA VAL A 96 -15.37 1.33 -25.71
C VAL A 96 -15.15 0.17 -26.68
N HIS A 97 -14.95 0.47 -27.96
CA HIS A 97 -14.57 -0.52 -28.96
C HIS A 97 -13.06 -0.49 -29.15
N GLY A 98 -12.35 -1.52 -28.69
CA GLY A 98 -10.90 -1.55 -28.72
C GLY A 98 -10.29 -2.73 -27.98
N PHE A 99 -9.03 -2.56 -27.58
CA PHE A 99 -8.28 -3.57 -26.86
C PHE A 99 -7.15 -2.94 -26.05
N SER A 100 -6.68 -3.65 -25.02
CA SER A 100 -5.38 -3.35 -24.40
C SER A 100 -4.33 -4.31 -24.91
N ALA A 101 -3.10 -3.85 -25.05
CA ALA A 101 -1.99 -4.68 -25.47
C ALA A 101 -0.67 -4.29 -24.79
N SER A 102 0.24 -5.26 -24.74
CA SER A 102 1.66 -5.03 -24.48
C SER A 102 2.39 -4.84 -25.81
N MET A 103 3.15 -3.75 -25.94
CA MET A 103 3.94 -3.39 -27.12
C MET A 103 4.99 -2.33 -26.73
N THR A 104 5.96 -2.03 -27.59
CA THR A 104 6.91 -0.93 -27.38
C THR A 104 6.24 0.43 -27.63
N GLU A 105 6.86 1.51 -27.15
CA GLU A 105 6.37 2.87 -27.43
C GLU A 105 6.36 3.17 -28.92
N GLU A 106 7.37 2.72 -29.67
CA GLU A 106 7.44 2.90 -31.11
C GLU A 106 6.31 2.15 -31.83
N GLN A 107 5.97 0.95 -31.38
CA GLN A 107 4.82 0.20 -31.91
C GLN A 107 3.50 0.94 -31.63
N ALA A 108 3.34 1.47 -30.41
CA ALA A 108 2.17 2.24 -30.01
C ALA A 108 2.03 3.56 -30.80
N GLN A 109 3.12 4.29 -31.03
CA GLN A 109 3.13 5.51 -31.85
C GLN A 109 2.75 5.20 -33.31
N LYS A 110 3.30 4.12 -33.88
CA LYS A 110 2.92 3.69 -35.24
C LYS A 110 1.46 3.26 -35.34
N MET A 111 0.93 2.60 -34.31
CA MET A 111 -0.47 2.18 -34.25
C MET A 111 -1.41 3.39 -34.08
N ALA A 112 -1.00 4.43 -33.35
CA ALA A 112 -1.76 5.68 -33.23
C ALA A 112 -1.96 6.40 -34.58
N GLY A 113 -1.03 6.20 -35.52
CA GLY A 113 -1.14 6.69 -36.90
C GLY A 113 -2.07 5.88 -37.82
N ASP A 114 -2.60 4.72 -37.40
CA ASP A 114 -3.47 3.88 -38.22
C ASP A 114 -4.88 4.49 -38.32
N SER A 115 -5.45 4.58 -39.52
CA SER A 115 -6.78 5.17 -39.75
C SER A 115 -7.94 4.40 -39.10
N ARG A 116 -7.70 3.15 -38.66
CA ARG A 116 -8.67 2.34 -37.90
C ARG A 116 -8.66 2.68 -36.40
N VAL A 117 -7.65 3.39 -35.93
CA VAL A 117 -7.42 3.74 -34.53
C VAL A 117 -7.86 5.19 -34.30
N ALA A 118 -8.73 5.39 -33.32
CA ALA A 118 -9.14 6.73 -32.89
C ALA A 118 -8.03 7.41 -32.09
N PHE A 119 -7.43 6.64 -31.17
CA PHE A 119 -6.27 7.05 -30.41
C PHE A 119 -5.64 5.84 -29.71
N VAL A 120 -4.37 5.98 -29.37
CA VAL A 120 -3.68 5.13 -28.41
C VAL A 120 -3.46 5.93 -27.13
N GLN A 121 -3.80 5.32 -26.01
CA GLN A 121 -3.54 5.85 -24.68
C GLN A 121 -2.58 4.91 -23.95
N GLN A 122 -1.52 5.44 -23.37
CA GLN A 122 -0.69 4.65 -22.46
C GLN A 122 -1.53 4.28 -21.24
N ASN A 123 -1.52 3.00 -20.87
CA ASN A 123 -2.32 2.49 -19.76
C ASN A 123 -1.92 3.21 -18.46
N GLN A 124 -2.91 3.51 -17.63
CA GLN A 124 -2.73 4.33 -16.43
C GLN A 124 -3.04 3.50 -15.19
N LYS A 125 -2.29 3.76 -14.12
CA LYS A 125 -2.59 3.26 -12.78
C LYS A 125 -3.70 4.12 -12.17
N PHE A 126 -4.73 3.47 -11.66
CA PHE A 126 -5.75 4.11 -10.84
C PHE A 126 -5.63 3.54 -9.43
N THR A 127 -5.54 4.41 -8.43
CA THR A 127 -5.41 4.04 -7.02
C THR A 127 -6.73 4.31 -6.31
N ALA A 128 -7.15 3.38 -5.44
CA ALA A 128 -8.23 3.64 -4.51
C ALA A 128 -7.63 4.31 -3.28
N ASN A 129 -8.01 5.55 -3.03
CA ASN A 129 -7.54 6.31 -1.88
C ASN A 129 -8.37 5.95 -0.65
N GLN A 130 -7.74 5.88 0.51
CA GLN A 130 -8.45 5.84 1.78
C GLN A 130 -8.50 7.27 2.34
N ASP A 131 -9.71 7.80 2.49
CA ASP A 131 -9.95 9.05 3.23
C ASP A 131 -9.99 8.77 4.74
N ASP A 132 -9.50 9.73 5.53
CA ASP A 132 -9.41 9.64 6.99
C ASP A 132 -8.76 8.32 7.50
N PRO A 133 -7.57 7.94 6.99
CA PRO A 133 -6.86 6.76 7.47
C PRO A 133 -6.33 6.96 8.91
N PRO A 134 -5.93 5.89 9.61
CA PRO A 134 -5.13 6.02 10.83
C PRO A 134 -3.88 6.87 10.58
N TRP A 135 -3.53 7.73 11.54
CA TRP A 135 -2.49 8.74 11.38
C TRP A 135 -1.14 8.18 10.92
N GLY A 136 -0.81 6.94 11.33
CA GLY A 136 0.44 6.29 10.95
C GLY A 136 0.52 5.94 9.46
N LEU A 137 -0.62 5.65 8.80
CA LEU A 137 -0.68 5.45 7.36
C LEU A 137 -0.48 6.78 6.63
N ASP A 138 -1.30 7.77 6.98
CA ASP A 138 -1.25 9.16 6.49
C ASP A 138 0.17 9.74 6.60
N ARG A 139 0.79 9.56 7.76
CA ARG A 139 2.14 10.05 7.97
C ARG A 139 3.16 9.30 7.11
N SER A 140 2.94 8.03 6.83
CA SER A 140 3.91 7.20 6.11
C SER A 140 3.92 7.47 4.60
N ASP A 141 2.86 7.99 3.98
CA ASP A 141 2.83 8.29 2.54
C ASP A 141 2.96 9.78 2.19
N GLN A 142 3.04 10.65 3.19
CA GLN A 142 3.38 12.06 3.01
C GLN A 142 4.76 12.45 3.59
N ARG A 143 5.30 13.61 3.20
CA ARG A 143 6.62 14.08 3.68
C ARG A 143 6.54 15.09 4.83
N ASP A 144 5.56 15.98 4.79
CA ASP A 144 5.49 17.16 5.66
C ASP A 144 4.17 17.18 6.44
N LEU A 145 4.19 17.53 7.72
CA LEU A 145 2.98 17.89 8.47
C LEU A 145 2.42 19.25 7.98
N PRO A 146 1.12 19.53 8.17
CA PRO A 146 0.10 18.70 8.80
C PRO A 146 -0.37 17.53 7.93
N LEU A 147 -0.97 16.52 8.57
CA LEU A 147 -1.57 15.35 7.91
C LEU A 147 -2.68 15.76 6.92
N ASP A 148 -2.68 15.14 5.74
CA ASP A 148 -3.63 15.48 4.66
C ASP A 148 -4.90 14.63 4.66
N LYS A 149 -4.95 13.62 5.55
CA LYS A 149 -6.08 12.71 5.78
C LYS A 149 -6.34 11.79 4.61
N LYS A 150 -5.28 11.42 3.89
CA LYS A 150 -5.36 10.48 2.79
C LYS A 150 -4.27 9.44 2.90
N TYR A 151 -4.56 8.27 2.35
CA TYR A 151 -3.55 7.26 2.12
C TYR A 151 -3.64 6.76 0.68
N GLU A 152 -2.57 6.98 -0.07
CA GLU A 152 -2.41 6.67 -1.49
C GLU A 152 -1.28 5.67 -1.69
N ALA A 153 -1.55 4.39 -1.38
CA ALA A 153 -0.57 3.35 -1.62
C ALA A 153 -0.34 3.16 -3.14
N ALA A 154 0.93 3.19 -3.56
CA ALA A 154 1.27 2.86 -4.94
C ALA A 154 0.84 1.42 -5.28
N SER A 155 0.89 0.46 -4.36
CA SER A 155 0.47 -0.92 -4.59
C SER A 155 -0.34 -1.41 -3.40
N THR A 156 -1.07 -2.51 -3.56
CA THR A 156 -1.69 -3.22 -2.43
C THR A 156 -0.86 -4.43 -1.99
N ALA A 157 0.20 -4.78 -2.72
CA ALA A 157 1.13 -5.88 -2.42
C ALA A 157 0.51 -7.29 -2.39
N GLU A 158 -0.47 -7.56 -3.27
CA GLU A 158 -1.16 -8.86 -3.39
C GLU A 158 -0.23 -10.07 -3.66
N ASN A 159 0.95 -9.82 -4.21
CA ASN A 159 1.97 -10.83 -4.54
C ASN A 159 3.01 -11.05 -3.43
N VAL A 160 2.90 -10.39 -2.28
CA VAL A 160 3.89 -10.47 -1.18
C VAL A 160 3.36 -11.27 0.01
N ASN A 161 4.26 -12.03 0.64
CA ASN A 161 3.99 -12.81 1.85
C ASN A 161 4.69 -12.17 3.06
N VAL A 162 3.93 -11.90 4.11
CA VAL A 162 4.39 -11.29 5.36
C VAL A 162 4.38 -12.35 6.46
N TYR A 163 5.49 -12.51 7.17
CA TYR A 163 5.62 -13.39 8.33
C TYR A 163 5.74 -12.54 9.60
N VAL A 164 4.80 -12.70 10.52
CA VAL A 164 4.76 -11.95 11.78
C VAL A 164 5.26 -12.87 12.89
N ILE A 165 6.50 -12.67 13.32
CA ILE A 165 7.17 -13.46 14.35
C ILE A 165 6.86 -12.82 15.71
N ASP A 166 5.83 -13.32 16.40
CA ASP A 166 5.19 -12.61 17.52
C ASP A 166 4.34 -13.56 18.43
N THR A 167 3.28 -13.06 19.07
CA THR A 167 2.36 -13.80 19.96
C THR A 167 1.34 -14.67 19.22
N GLY A 168 1.42 -14.73 17.89
CA GLY A 168 0.51 -15.43 17.00
C GLY A 168 -0.28 -14.47 16.12
N ILE A 169 -1.41 -14.96 15.59
CA ILE A 169 -2.35 -14.13 14.83
C ILE A 169 -3.79 -14.54 15.15
N TYR A 170 -4.75 -13.63 15.00
CA TYR A 170 -6.19 -13.92 14.99
C TYR A 170 -6.72 -13.85 13.55
N PRO A 171 -6.71 -14.96 12.79
CA PRO A 171 -7.04 -14.97 11.36
C PRO A 171 -8.47 -14.54 11.03
N GLU A 172 -9.41 -14.75 11.96
CA GLU A 172 -10.83 -14.50 11.75
C GLU A 172 -11.21 -13.01 11.84
N HIS A 173 -10.26 -12.13 12.16
CA HIS A 173 -10.51 -10.69 12.13
C HIS A 173 -10.87 -10.22 10.72
N LYS A 174 -11.99 -9.50 10.58
CA LYS A 174 -12.55 -9.14 9.28
C LYS A 174 -11.64 -8.24 8.46
N ASP A 175 -10.83 -7.41 9.11
CA ASP A 175 -9.88 -6.52 8.43
C ASP A 175 -8.81 -7.27 7.61
N PHE A 176 -8.56 -8.56 7.90
CA PHE A 176 -7.69 -9.37 7.06
C PHE A 176 -8.38 -9.90 5.80
N GLY A 177 -9.72 -9.93 5.74
CA GLY A 177 -10.46 -10.40 4.57
C GLY A 177 -10.09 -11.83 4.12
N GLY A 178 -9.67 -12.69 5.04
CA GLY A 178 -9.21 -14.06 4.75
C GLY A 178 -7.76 -14.18 4.26
N ARG A 179 -6.97 -13.10 4.32
CA ARG A 179 -5.54 -13.08 3.94
C ARG A 179 -4.59 -13.45 5.08
N ALA A 180 -5.10 -13.56 6.31
CA ALA A 180 -4.36 -14.00 7.47
C ALA A 180 -4.48 -15.52 7.68
N SER A 181 -3.39 -16.15 8.11
CA SER A 181 -3.37 -17.57 8.48
C SER A 181 -2.30 -17.87 9.51
N VAL A 182 -2.46 -18.96 10.25
CA VAL A 182 -1.41 -19.49 11.14
C VAL A 182 -0.31 -20.15 10.29
N GLY A 183 0.94 -19.79 10.54
CA GLY A 183 2.13 -20.43 9.97
C GLY A 183 2.66 -21.54 10.85
N THR A 184 3.11 -21.20 12.06
CA THR A 184 3.63 -22.16 13.04
C THR A 184 3.46 -21.65 14.47
N ASP A 185 3.53 -22.56 15.45
CA ASP A 185 3.60 -22.27 16.87
C ASP A 185 4.77 -23.04 17.48
N THR A 186 5.75 -22.32 18.03
CA THR A 186 6.94 -22.90 18.67
C THR A 186 6.91 -22.80 20.19
N VAL A 187 5.86 -22.20 20.77
CA VAL A 187 5.66 -22.09 22.22
C VAL A 187 5.12 -23.40 22.77
N GLY A 188 4.19 -24.05 22.04
CA GLY A 188 3.71 -25.39 22.36
C GLY A 188 2.79 -25.49 23.59
N ASP A 189 2.08 -24.41 23.93
CA ASP A 189 1.17 -24.31 25.08
C ASP A 189 -0.30 -24.63 24.75
N GLY A 190 -0.58 -25.12 23.53
CA GLY A 190 -1.92 -25.53 23.09
C GLY A 190 -2.75 -24.42 22.42
N GLN A 191 -2.17 -23.25 22.17
CA GLN A 191 -2.84 -22.16 21.43
C GLN A 191 -2.87 -22.36 19.91
N GLU A 192 -2.10 -23.31 19.38
CA GLU A 192 -2.08 -23.67 17.95
C GLU A 192 -1.83 -22.46 17.03
N GLY A 193 -0.99 -21.51 17.46
CA GLY A 193 -0.62 -20.32 16.71
C GLY A 193 -1.62 -19.16 16.78
N ILE A 194 -2.75 -19.35 17.47
CA ILE A 194 -3.75 -18.30 17.70
C ILE A 194 -3.23 -17.30 18.72
N ASP A 195 -3.35 -16.02 18.37
CA ASP A 195 -2.96 -14.92 19.24
C ASP A 195 -3.85 -14.81 20.48
N CYS A 196 -3.22 -14.86 21.65
CA CYS A 196 -3.88 -14.69 22.94
C CYS A 196 -3.44 -13.42 23.68
N ALA A 197 -2.42 -12.71 23.18
CA ALA A 197 -1.95 -11.45 23.77
C ALA A 197 -2.51 -10.24 23.00
N GLY A 198 -2.76 -10.40 21.70
CA GLY A 198 -3.27 -9.36 20.81
C GLY A 198 -2.18 -8.55 20.11
N HIS A 199 -0.92 -8.69 20.54
CA HIS A 199 0.21 -7.94 20.00
C HIS A 199 0.52 -8.36 18.55
N GLY A 200 0.64 -9.66 18.28
CA GLY A 200 0.90 -10.20 16.94
C GLY A 200 -0.18 -9.83 15.93
N SER A 201 -1.45 -9.86 16.34
CA SER A 201 -2.58 -9.46 15.49
C SER A 201 -2.60 -7.96 15.21
N HIS A 202 -2.25 -7.14 16.21
CA HIS A 202 -2.15 -5.68 16.04
C HIS A 202 -1.09 -5.31 15.02
N VAL A 203 0.14 -5.85 15.15
CA VAL A 203 1.22 -5.57 14.19
C VAL A 203 0.91 -6.16 12.81
N ALA A 204 0.29 -7.34 12.73
CA ALA A 204 -0.18 -7.91 11.46
C ALA A 204 -1.20 -7.01 10.76
N GLY A 205 -2.13 -6.41 11.52
CA GLY A 205 -3.11 -5.45 11.02
C GLY A 205 -2.46 -4.19 10.47
N THR A 206 -1.43 -3.65 11.15
CA THR A 206 -0.68 -2.47 10.70
C THR A 206 0.10 -2.74 9.41
N ILE A 207 0.49 -4.00 9.17
CA ILE A 207 1.15 -4.38 7.91
C ILE A 207 0.13 -4.56 6.79
N ALA A 208 -0.87 -5.42 6.99
CA ALA A 208 -1.67 -5.98 5.91
C ALA A 208 -3.19 -5.90 6.12
N GLY A 209 -3.68 -5.18 7.12
CA GLY A 209 -5.10 -4.90 7.31
C GLY A 209 -5.70 -4.10 6.15
N GLU A 210 -6.97 -4.32 5.83
CA GLU A 210 -7.70 -3.56 4.81
C GLU A 210 -7.85 -2.09 5.25
N THR A 211 -8.16 -1.85 6.52
CA THR A 211 -8.32 -0.50 7.09
C THR A 211 -7.01 0.05 7.62
N TYR A 212 -6.26 -0.76 8.37
CA TYR A 212 -5.11 -0.31 9.16
C TYR A 212 -3.76 -0.57 8.48
N GLY A 213 -3.73 -1.39 7.43
CA GLY A 213 -2.49 -1.83 6.80
C GLY A 213 -1.99 -0.91 5.71
N LEU A 214 -0.65 -0.86 5.56
CA LEU A 214 0.00 -0.27 4.39
C LEU A 214 -0.13 -1.19 3.16
N ALA A 215 0.17 -2.48 3.34
CA ALA A 215 0.18 -3.51 2.31
C ALA A 215 -1.18 -4.23 2.26
N LYS A 216 -2.23 -3.48 1.91
CA LYS A 216 -3.66 -3.85 2.07
C LYS A 216 -4.13 -5.15 1.39
N ALA A 217 -3.35 -5.77 0.52
CA ALA A 217 -3.68 -7.05 -0.12
C ALA A 217 -2.63 -8.14 0.12
N ALA A 218 -1.57 -7.87 0.88
CA ALA A 218 -0.57 -8.87 1.21
C ALA A 218 -1.16 -10.04 2.01
N LYS A 219 -0.56 -11.21 1.88
CA LYS A 219 -0.87 -12.39 2.69
C LYS A 219 -0.04 -12.36 3.97
N VAL A 220 -0.67 -12.61 5.12
CA VAL A 220 0.02 -12.56 6.41
C VAL A 220 -0.05 -13.90 7.13
N PHE A 221 1.10 -14.33 7.64
CA PHE A 221 1.30 -15.60 8.32
C PHE A 221 1.78 -15.32 9.75
N GLY A 222 0.97 -15.71 10.75
CA GLY A 222 1.38 -15.64 12.15
C GLY A 222 2.38 -16.74 12.50
N VAL A 223 3.53 -16.35 13.02
CA VAL A 223 4.60 -17.23 13.51
C VAL A 223 4.69 -17.02 15.00
N ARG A 224 4.00 -17.87 15.77
CA ARG A 224 3.87 -17.71 17.21
C ARG A 224 5.12 -18.22 17.92
N VAL A 225 5.85 -17.29 18.54
CA VAL A 225 7.08 -17.54 19.31
C VAL A 225 7.03 -16.98 20.73
N LEU A 226 6.01 -16.14 21.01
CA LEU A 226 5.73 -15.55 22.32
C LEU A 226 4.41 -16.10 22.89
N ASP A 227 4.38 -16.29 24.21
CA ASP A 227 3.23 -16.76 24.96
C ASP A 227 2.13 -15.67 25.13
N CYS A 228 1.07 -15.98 25.86
CA CYS A 228 -0.03 -15.05 26.10
C CYS A 228 0.32 -13.83 26.97
N ASN A 229 1.51 -13.81 27.58
CA ASN A 229 2.05 -12.68 28.30
C ASN A 229 3.08 -11.89 27.45
N GLY A 230 3.24 -12.24 26.17
CA GLY A 230 4.24 -11.63 25.30
C GLY A 230 5.67 -12.08 25.59
N SER A 231 5.85 -13.23 26.24
CA SER A 231 7.18 -13.73 26.63
C SER A 231 7.58 -14.95 25.80
N GLY A 232 8.85 -15.03 25.41
CA GLY A 232 9.42 -16.17 24.70
C GLY A 232 10.88 -16.39 25.09
N SER A 233 11.44 -17.52 24.67
CA SER A 233 12.85 -17.84 24.86
C SER A 233 13.61 -17.71 23.54
N THR A 234 14.94 -17.61 23.61
CA THR A 234 15.80 -17.70 22.43
C THR A 234 15.46 -18.94 21.58
N GLU A 235 15.18 -20.08 22.23
CA GLU A 235 14.80 -21.32 21.56
C GLU A 235 13.51 -21.16 20.73
N THR A 236 12.42 -20.64 21.32
CA THR A 236 11.14 -20.50 20.60
C THR A 236 11.24 -19.50 19.45
N VAL A 237 11.95 -18.39 19.66
CA VAL A 237 12.15 -17.35 18.64
C VAL A 237 13.03 -17.86 17.49
N VAL A 238 14.16 -18.48 17.79
CA VAL A 238 15.06 -19.06 16.77
C VAL A 238 14.34 -20.17 15.99
N ALA A 239 13.54 -21.02 16.65
CA ALA A 239 12.74 -22.03 15.97
C ALA A 239 11.71 -21.42 15.01
N GLY A 240 11.09 -20.29 15.38
CA GLY A 240 10.19 -19.55 14.49
C GLY A 240 10.89 -18.97 13.28
N ILE A 241 12.06 -18.35 13.47
CA ILE A 241 12.90 -17.83 12.38
C ILE A 241 13.37 -18.95 11.45
N ASP A 242 13.78 -20.10 12.00
CA ASP A 242 14.17 -21.28 11.22
C ASP A 242 13.00 -21.80 10.38
N TRP A 243 11.79 -21.85 10.95
CA TRP A 243 10.59 -22.21 10.19
C TRP A 243 10.32 -21.23 9.05
N VAL A 244 10.40 -19.92 9.28
CA VAL A 244 10.25 -18.89 8.22
C VAL A 244 11.29 -19.11 7.14
N THR A 245 12.55 -19.30 7.51
CA THR A 245 13.67 -19.51 6.58
C THR A 245 13.44 -20.73 5.67
N LYS A 246 12.85 -21.80 6.21
CA LYS A 246 12.56 -23.04 5.46
C LYS A 246 11.31 -22.96 4.60
N ASN A 247 10.30 -22.21 5.02
CA ASN A 247 8.95 -22.28 4.44
C ASN A 247 8.53 -21.01 3.69
N ALA A 248 9.28 -19.91 3.79
CA ALA A 248 8.91 -18.65 3.22
C ALA A 248 8.76 -18.72 1.69
N LYS A 249 7.57 -18.37 1.21
CA LYS A 249 7.31 -18.10 -0.21
C LYS A 249 7.70 -16.67 -0.52
N LYS A 250 8.61 -16.49 -1.48
CA LYS A 250 9.08 -15.16 -1.92
C LYS A 250 8.13 -14.54 -2.96
N PRO A 251 8.02 -13.20 -3.02
CA PRO A 251 8.67 -12.20 -2.16
C PRO A 251 8.19 -12.29 -0.70
N ALA A 252 9.12 -12.14 0.24
CA ALA A 252 8.89 -12.40 1.66
C ALA A 252 9.44 -11.28 2.54
N VAL A 253 8.62 -10.85 3.50
CA VAL A 253 8.98 -9.90 4.56
C VAL A 253 8.75 -10.56 5.91
N ALA A 254 9.65 -10.35 6.86
CA ALA A 254 9.43 -10.69 8.26
C ALA A 254 9.34 -9.42 9.11
N ASN A 255 8.30 -9.36 9.94
CA ASN A 255 8.18 -8.39 11.01
C ASN A 255 8.51 -9.08 12.34
N MET A 256 9.46 -8.53 13.08
CA MET A 256 9.83 -9.03 14.40
C MET A 256 9.78 -7.89 15.41
N SER A 257 8.59 -7.68 15.97
CA SER A 257 8.26 -6.61 16.93
C SER A 257 8.57 -7.03 18.37
N LEU A 258 9.72 -7.67 18.56
CA LEU A 258 10.21 -8.19 19.84
C LEU A 258 11.71 -7.92 19.98
N GLY A 259 12.22 -8.06 21.19
CA GLY A 259 13.64 -7.92 21.47
C GLY A 259 13.97 -8.19 22.93
N GLY A 260 15.25 -8.13 23.23
CA GLY A 260 15.76 -8.31 24.59
C GLY A 260 17.25 -8.00 24.67
N PRO A 261 17.92 -8.47 25.74
CA PRO A 261 19.37 -8.39 25.86
C PRO A 261 20.08 -8.99 24.63
N ALA A 262 21.34 -8.59 24.41
CA ALA A 262 22.15 -9.13 23.32
C ALA A 262 22.18 -10.68 23.34
N ASP A 263 21.90 -11.26 22.18
CA ASP A 263 21.80 -12.71 21.97
C ASP A 263 22.35 -13.09 20.60
N GLU A 264 23.52 -13.73 20.60
CA GLU A 264 24.23 -14.08 19.36
C GLU A 264 23.50 -15.16 18.54
N ALA A 265 22.74 -16.05 19.19
CA ALA A 265 21.98 -17.07 18.48
C ALA A 265 20.79 -16.45 17.74
N LEU A 266 20.12 -15.48 18.38
CA LEU A 266 19.05 -14.71 17.74
C LEU A 266 19.57 -13.89 16.56
N ASP A 267 20.66 -13.13 16.74
CA ASP A 267 21.27 -12.33 15.67
C ASP A 267 21.68 -13.23 14.48
N ALA A 268 22.34 -14.37 14.76
CA ALA A 268 22.75 -15.32 13.73
C ALA A 268 21.56 -15.93 12.96
N ALA A 269 20.44 -16.19 13.65
CA ALA A 269 19.22 -16.70 13.02
C ALA A 269 18.58 -15.66 12.08
N VAL A 270 18.45 -14.41 12.55
CA VAL A 270 17.95 -13.29 11.74
C VAL A 270 18.83 -13.10 10.51
N LYS A 271 20.15 -12.99 10.71
CA LYS A 271 21.11 -12.88 9.62
C LYS A 271 20.98 -14.01 8.59
N SER A 272 20.88 -15.25 9.05
CA SER A 272 20.77 -16.41 8.16
C SER A 272 19.47 -16.39 7.35
N SER A 273 18.36 -15.93 7.95
CA SER A 273 17.09 -15.77 7.24
C SER A 273 17.15 -14.67 6.17
N ILE A 274 17.85 -13.58 6.49
CA ILE A 274 18.10 -12.49 5.54
C ILE A 274 18.98 -12.93 4.39
N ASP A 275 20.06 -13.67 4.66
CA ASP A 275 20.91 -14.26 3.63
C ASP A 275 20.14 -15.26 2.75
N ALA A 276 19.11 -15.92 3.30
CA ALA A 276 18.18 -16.77 2.56
C ALA A 276 17.14 -15.98 1.74
N GLY A 277 17.13 -14.65 1.82
CA GLY A 277 16.36 -13.74 0.98
C GLY A 277 15.01 -13.29 1.54
N VAL A 278 14.83 -13.33 2.86
CA VAL A 278 13.68 -12.72 3.56
C VAL A 278 14.12 -11.36 4.11
N THR A 279 13.39 -10.28 3.84
CA THR A 279 13.76 -8.96 4.39
C THR A 279 13.14 -8.77 5.77
N TYR A 280 13.92 -8.35 6.76
CA TYR A 280 13.46 -8.19 8.15
C TYR A 280 13.34 -6.72 8.55
N ALA A 281 12.22 -6.36 9.14
CA ALA A 281 12.09 -5.17 9.98
C ALA A 281 12.05 -5.62 11.46
N VAL A 282 12.84 -4.97 12.31
CA VAL A 282 12.95 -5.30 13.74
C VAL A 282 12.75 -4.07 14.63
N ALA A 283 12.27 -4.28 15.85
CA ALA A 283 12.08 -3.21 16.83
C ALA A 283 13.42 -2.73 17.43
N ALA A 284 13.60 -1.42 17.58
CA ALA A 284 14.79 -0.87 18.25
C ALA A 284 14.80 -1.08 19.78
N GLY A 285 13.62 -1.25 20.40
CA GLY A 285 13.43 -1.38 21.85
C GLY A 285 12.87 -0.11 22.51
N ASN A 286 12.33 -0.26 23.73
CA ASN A 286 11.49 0.73 24.40
C ASN A 286 12.09 1.25 25.72
N GLU A 287 13.42 1.23 25.86
CA GLU A 287 14.13 1.53 27.11
C GLU A 287 14.77 2.92 27.15
N SER A 288 14.54 3.76 26.14
CA SER A 288 15.23 5.05 25.97
C SER A 288 16.76 4.92 26.03
N SER A 289 17.30 3.89 25.38
CA SER A 289 18.71 3.50 25.46
C SER A 289 19.35 3.27 24.08
N ASP A 290 20.63 2.91 24.05
CA ASP A 290 21.33 2.58 22.80
C ASP A 290 20.85 1.22 22.26
N ALA A 291 20.21 1.24 21.08
CA ALA A 291 19.68 0.06 20.39
C ALA A 291 20.76 -1.01 20.11
N CYS A 292 22.03 -0.62 20.04
CA CYS A 292 23.14 -1.58 19.86
C CYS A 292 23.34 -2.51 21.05
N GLY A 293 22.71 -2.24 22.21
CA GLY A 293 22.80 -3.08 23.41
C GLY A 293 21.88 -4.31 23.41
N GLY A 294 20.94 -4.40 22.47
CA GLY A 294 19.92 -5.46 22.43
C GLY A 294 19.86 -6.21 21.09
N SER A 295 19.27 -7.41 21.14
CA SER A 295 19.02 -8.24 19.96
C SER A 295 17.52 -8.39 19.72
N PRO A 296 17.06 -8.43 18.45
CA PRO A 296 17.83 -8.40 17.21
C PRO A 296 18.27 -6.99 16.75
N ALA A 297 17.97 -5.93 17.51
CA ALA A 297 18.17 -4.54 17.10
C ALA A 297 19.60 -4.20 16.63
N LYS A 298 20.60 -4.90 17.17
CA LYS A 298 22.02 -4.75 16.79
C LYS A 298 22.46 -5.53 15.54
N GLU A 299 21.62 -6.40 14.97
CA GLU A 299 21.97 -7.20 13.78
C GLU A 299 21.94 -6.30 12.52
N PRO A 300 23.10 -5.96 11.93
CA PRO A 300 23.21 -4.91 10.92
C PRO A 300 22.58 -5.25 9.56
N SER A 301 22.20 -6.51 9.33
CA SER A 301 21.50 -6.89 8.11
C SER A 301 19.98 -6.68 8.18
N ALA A 302 19.42 -6.53 9.38
CA ALA A 302 18.02 -6.18 9.59
C ALA A 302 17.80 -4.67 9.48
N ILE A 303 16.56 -4.25 9.23
CA ILE A 303 16.17 -2.84 9.29
C ILE A 303 15.59 -2.56 10.67
N THR A 304 16.34 -1.87 11.51
CA THR A 304 15.98 -1.57 12.90
C THR A 304 15.21 -0.25 12.99
N VAL A 305 14.03 -0.31 13.63
CA VAL A 305 13.03 0.75 13.57
C VAL A 305 12.78 1.40 14.93
N GLY A 306 13.03 2.70 15.00
CA GLY A 306 12.63 3.56 16.12
C GLY A 306 11.19 4.09 15.98
N ALA A 307 10.61 4.58 17.07
CA ALA A 307 9.24 5.09 17.09
C ALA A 307 9.16 6.62 17.12
N THR A 308 8.21 7.19 16.39
CA THR A 308 7.77 8.59 16.53
C THR A 308 6.32 8.72 17.01
N ASP A 309 5.98 9.90 17.52
CA ASP A 309 4.60 10.36 17.69
C ASP A 309 4.06 11.07 16.43
N ASP A 310 2.84 11.58 16.53
CA ASP A 310 2.10 12.26 15.45
C ASP A 310 2.60 13.69 15.15
N GLN A 311 3.59 14.18 15.90
CA GLN A 311 4.27 15.46 15.69
C GLN A 311 5.70 15.30 15.17
N ASP A 312 6.03 14.12 14.64
CA ASP A 312 7.38 13.73 14.23
C ASP A 312 8.42 13.75 15.37
N GLY A 313 8.00 13.79 16.65
CA GLY A 313 8.92 13.65 17.77
C GLY A 313 9.33 12.19 17.95
N LYS A 314 10.61 11.90 18.21
CA LYS A 314 11.00 10.56 18.66
C LYS A 314 10.22 10.25 19.94
N ALA A 315 9.53 9.11 19.96
CA ALA A 315 8.82 8.67 21.14
C ALA A 315 9.78 8.56 22.33
N GLN A 316 9.36 9.04 23.51
CA GLN A 316 10.25 9.14 24.66
C GLN A 316 10.86 7.78 25.06
N PHE A 317 10.09 6.70 24.92
CA PHE A 317 10.53 5.33 25.20
C PHE A 317 11.46 4.76 24.13
N SER A 318 11.48 5.29 22.89
CA SER A 318 12.23 4.66 21.79
C SER A 318 13.72 4.68 22.08
N ASN A 319 14.34 3.50 21.93
CA ASN A 319 15.79 3.39 21.79
C ASN A 319 16.29 4.20 20.59
N PHE A 320 17.57 4.55 20.63
CA PHE A 320 18.27 5.41 19.69
C PHE A 320 19.69 4.88 19.42
N GLY A 321 20.49 5.63 18.68
CA GLY A 321 21.87 5.30 18.35
C GLY A 321 22.04 4.76 16.94
N LYS A 322 23.28 4.41 16.63
CA LYS A 322 23.74 4.04 15.27
C LYS A 322 23.16 2.74 14.73
N CYS A 323 22.57 1.90 15.59
CA CYS A 323 21.92 0.66 15.19
C CYS A 323 20.45 0.87 14.81
N VAL A 324 19.91 2.08 14.96
CA VAL A 324 18.61 2.46 14.36
C VAL A 324 18.86 2.87 12.91
N ASP A 325 18.07 2.37 11.97
CA ASP A 325 18.19 2.70 10.54
C ASP A 325 17.22 3.81 10.13
N LEU A 326 15.99 3.77 10.66
CA LEU A 326 14.98 4.81 10.48
C LEU A 326 13.96 4.80 11.63
N PHE A 327 13.10 5.81 11.63
CA PHE A 327 11.94 5.91 12.51
C PHE A 327 10.64 5.74 11.72
N ALA A 328 9.58 5.32 12.41
CA ALA A 328 8.23 5.24 11.87
C ALA A 328 7.17 5.50 12.97
N PRO A 329 5.90 5.74 12.60
CA PRO A 329 4.79 5.94 13.53
C PRO A 329 4.67 4.83 14.58
N GLY A 330 4.78 5.17 15.87
CA GLY A 330 4.82 4.18 16.95
C GLY A 330 4.10 4.57 18.25
N VAL A 331 3.41 5.71 18.30
CA VAL A 331 2.59 6.14 19.45
C VAL A 331 1.11 6.15 19.09
N ASP A 332 0.28 5.56 19.94
CA ASP A 332 -1.19 5.49 19.78
C ASP A 332 -1.61 4.99 18.39
N VAL A 333 -0.91 3.98 17.89
CA VAL A 333 -1.18 3.35 16.60
C VAL A 333 -2.42 2.48 16.73
N GLU A 334 -3.44 2.80 15.95
CA GLU A 334 -4.70 2.06 15.87
C GLU A 334 -4.60 0.91 14.85
N SER A 335 -4.97 -0.30 15.29
CA SER A 335 -4.99 -1.49 14.44
C SER A 335 -5.95 -2.54 14.98
N VAL A 336 -5.91 -3.74 14.40
CA VAL A 336 -6.67 -4.93 14.76
C VAL A 336 -6.49 -5.30 16.23
N GLY A 337 -7.60 -5.63 16.89
CA GLY A 337 -7.66 -6.26 18.21
C GLY A 337 -8.25 -7.68 18.14
N ILE A 338 -8.11 -8.45 19.22
CA ILE A 338 -8.49 -9.88 19.24
C ILE A 338 -9.75 -10.20 20.05
N THR A 339 -10.44 -9.19 20.60
CA THR A 339 -11.62 -9.43 21.47
C THR A 339 -12.89 -9.75 20.70
N SER A 340 -12.92 -9.46 19.40
CA SER A 340 -14.00 -9.84 18.47
C SER A 340 -13.50 -9.73 17.01
N PRO A 341 -14.23 -10.27 16.01
CA PRO A 341 -13.86 -10.16 14.60
C PRO A 341 -13.75 -8.72 14.03
N ASP A 342 -14.23 -7.70 14.75
CA ASP A 342 -14.16 -6.28 14.34
C ASP A 342 -13.45 -5.41 15.39
N ALA A 343 -12.78 -6.03 16.37
CA ALA A 343 -12.18 -5.31 17.48
C ALA A 343 -10.99 -4.46 17.02
N THR A 344 -10.82 -3.30 17.64
CA THR A 344 -9.64 -2.45 17.43
C THR A 344 -8.87 -2.31 18.73
N ALA A 345 -7.59 -1.96 18.61
CA ALA A 345 -6.73 -1.63 19.73
C ALA A 345 -5.77 -0.50 19.35
N LYS A 346 -5.46 0.36 20.33
CA LYS A 346 -4.39 1.37 20.23
C LYS A 346 -3.23 0.94 21.08
N MET A 347 -2.04 0.91 20.50
CA MET A 347 -0.82 0.50 21.17
C MET A 347 0.34 1.45 20.82
N SER A 348 1.34 1.48 21.70
CA SER A 348 2.52 2.32 21.56
C SER A 348 3.77 1.47 21.79
N GLY A 349 4.79 1.66 20.95
CA GLY A 349 6.06 0.96 21.03
C GLY A 349 6.83 1.02 19.72
N THR A 350 8.13 0.75 19.75
CA THR A 350 8.89 0.43 18.52
C THR A 350 8.27 -0.77 17.81
N SER A 351 7.63 -1.66 18.56
CA SER A 351 6.81 -2.76 18.04
C SER A 351 5.67 -2.33 17.12
N MET A 352 5.14 -1.10 17.26
CA MET A 352 4.12 -0.52 16.39
C MET A 352 4.74 0.30 15.24
N ALA A 353 5.97 0.77 15.39
CA ALA A 353 6.74 1.41 14.32
C ALA A 353 7.25 0.39 13.29
N THR A 354 7.79 -0.75 13.76
CA THR A 354 8.30 -1.84 12.91
C THR A 354 7.31 -2.31 11.82
N PRO A 355 6.01 -2.54 12.10
CA PRO A 355 5.07 -3.01 11.07
C PRO A 355 4.78 -1.96 10.00
N HIS A 356 4.91 -0.66 10.27
CA HIS A 356 4.86 0.35 9.21
C HIS A 356 6.00 0.14 8.21
N VAL A 357 7.22 -0.10 8.70
CA VAL A 357 8.37 -0.38 7.84
C VAL A 357 8.21 -1.72 7.11
N ALA A 358 7.75 -2.77 7.78
CA ALA A 358 7.43 -4.05 7.13
C ALA A 358 6.37 -3.90 6.03
N GLY A 359 5.36 -3.06 6.23
CA GLY A 359 4.40 -2.66 5.21
C GLY A 359 5.06 -1.96 4.02
N GLY A 360 5.96 -1.00 4.27
CA GLY A 360 6.74 -0.34 3.23
C GLY A 360 7.65 -1.31 2.43
N ILE A 361 8.28 -2.27 3.10
CA ILE A 361 9.05 -3.35 2.46
C ILE A 361 8.14 -4.18 1.56
N ALA A 362 6.94 -4.54 2.02
CA ALA A 362 6.00 -5.30 1.22
C ALA A 362 5.51 -4.53 -0.01
N LEU A 363 5.24 -3.22 0.12
CA LEU A 363 4.90 -2.35 -1.02
C LEU A 363 6.04 -2.30 -2.05
N TYR A 364 7.29 -2.16 -1.59
CA TYR A 364 8.44 -2.13 -2.49
C TYR A 364 8.65 -3.46 -3.23
N LEU A 365 8.58 -4.58 -2.51
CA LEU A 365 8.71 -5.93 -3.07
C LEU A 365 7.56 -6.30 -4.02
N ALA A 366 6.39 -5.68 -3.87
CA ALA A 366 5.29 -5.89 -4.79
C ALA A 366 5.66 -5.48 -6.23
N ASP A 367 6.34 -4.33 -6.34
CA ASP A 367 6.80 -3.77 -7.61
C ASP A 367 8.19 -4.31 -8.02
N HIS A 368 8.98 -4.81 -7.06
CA HIS A 368 10.33 -5.35 -7.26
C HIS A 368 10.48 -6.77 -6.67
N PRO A 369 9.78 -7.79 -7.22
CA PRO A 369 9.67 -9.10 -6.59
C PRO A 369 11.00 -9.87 -6.47
N ASP A 370 12.00 -9.52 -7.28
CA ASP A 370 13.33 -10.16 -7.28
C ASP A 370 14.39 -9.36 -6.49
N ALA A 371 14.02 -8.24 -5.85
CA ALA A 371 14.95 -7.42 -5.09
C ALA A 371 15.52 -8.19 -3.89
N LYS A 372 16.83 -8.07 -3.67
CA LYS A 372 17.49 -8.70 -2.52
C LYS A 372 17.29 -7.83 -1.28
N PRO A 373 17.36 -8.39 -0.06
CA PRO A 373 17.17 -7.62 1.16
C PRO A 373 18.01 -6.35 1.28
N ALA A 374 19.28 -6.39 0.84
CA ALA A 374 20.14 -5.20 0.83
C ALA A 374 19.67 -4.11 -0.15
N ASP A 375 19.12 -4.49 -1.31
CA ASP A 375 18.55 -3.56 -2.29
C ASP A 375 17.28 -2.92 -1.72
N VAL A 376 16.45 -3.71 -1.04
CA VAL A 376 15.24 -3.25 -0.36
C VAL A 376 15.57 -2.26 0.75
N ALA A 377 16.53 -2.59 1.63
CA ALA A 377 16.99 -1.69 2.68
C ALA A 377 17.52 -0.36 2.10
N THR A 378 18.35 -0.45 1.05
CA THR A 378 18.87 0.74 0.36
C THR A 378 17.74 1.61 -0.22
N ALA A 379 16.74 0.99 -0.85
CA ALA A 379 15.61 1.69 -1.44
C ALA A 379 14.74 2.38 -0.37
N LEU A 380 14.39 1.70 0.71
CA LEU A 380 13.60 2.29 1.80
C LEU A 380 14.35 3.44 2.49
N LEU A 381 15.63 3.25 2.83
CA LEU A 381 16.42 4.28 3.50
C LEU A 381 16.75 5.48 2.61
N GLY A 382 16.80 5.26 1.29
CA GLY A 382 16.94 6.32 0.29
C GLY A 382 15.64 7.10 0.04
N ALA A 383 14.47 6.46 0.20
CA ALA A 383 13.16 7.09 0.05
C ALA A 383 12.70 7.86 1.31
N ALA A 384 13.14 7.39 2.49
CA ALA A 384 12.83 7.97 3.79
C ALA A 384 13.05 9.49 3.82
N THR A 385 12.14 10.20 4.48
CA THR A 385 12.20 11.66 4.57
C THR A 385 13.28 12.07 5.59
N PRO A 386 14.30 12.85 5.17
CA PRO A 386 15.35 13.28 6.07
C PRO A 386 14.88 14.43 6.97
N ASP A 387 15.51 14.55 8.14
CA ASP A 387 15.47 15.75 9.00
C ASP A 387 14.06 16.16 9.48
N LYS A 388 13.16 15.18 9.64
CA LYS A 388 11.82 15.39 10.21
C LYS A 388 11.70 14.99 11.66
N VAL A 389 12.46 13.99 12.09
CA VAL A 389 12.37 13.47 13.45
C VAL A 389 12.92 14.50 14.43
N GLY A 390 12.06 14.99 15.31
CA GLY A 390 12.43 15.84 16.44
C GLY A 390 13.17 15.02 17.50
N ASP A 391 14.37 15.46 17.88
CA ASP A 391 15.25 14.79 18.85
C ASP A 391 15.41 13.27 18.61
N PRO A 392 16.02 12.86 17.46
CA PRO A 392 16.19 11.44 17.13
C PRO A 392 17.12 10.69 18.10
N GLY A 393 17.76 11.38 19.05
CA GLY A 393 18.75 10.82 19.95
C GLY A 393 20.14 10.76 19.32
N THR A 394 21.16 10.81 20.19
CA THR A 394 22.56 10.88 19.78
C THR A 394 22.96 9.69 18.92
N GLY A 395 23.48 9.96 17.72
CA GLY A 395 24.00 8.94 16.80
C GLY A 395 22.94 8.24 15.95
N SER A 396 21.65 8.50 16.17
CA SER A 396 20.59 8.01 15.28
C SER A 396 20.57 8.77 13.96
N PRO A 397 20.26 8.10 12.84
CA PRO A 397 19.94 8.78 11.59
C PRO A 397 18.61 9.54 11.73
N ASN A 398 18.53 10.75 11.18
CA ASN A 398 17.26 11.47 11.10
C ASN A 398 16.53 11.09 9.81
N LYS A 399 15.90 9.91 9.82
CA LYS A 399 15.16 9.33 8.70
C LYS A 399 13.80 8.88 9.17
N LEU A 400 12.74 9.40 8.56
CA LEU A 400 11.37 8.97 8.82
C LEU A 400 10.84 8.18 7.62
N LEU A 401 10.15 7.07 7.87
CA LEU A 401 9.56 6.22 6.84
C LEU A 401 8.76 7.05 5.83
N PHE A 402 8.93 6.73 4.55
CA PHE A 402 8.14 7.28 3.45
C PHE A 402 7.85 6.18 2.43
N VAL A 403 6.56 5.93 2.14
CA VAL A 403 6.07 4.92 1.19
C VAL A 403 5.27 5.51 0.04
N GLY A 404 5.10 6.83 0.01
CA GLY A 404 4.40 7.53 -1.06
C GLY A 404 5.18 7.51 -2.38
N ALA A 405 4.54 7.95 -3.46
CA ALA A 405 5.19 8.06 -4.75
C ALA A 405 6.38 9.04 -4.68
N VAL A 406 7.58 8.55 -5.01
CA VAL A 406 8.77 9.40 -5.11
C VAL A 406 8.74 10.07 -6.50
N ASP A 407 8.66 11.41 -6.54
CA ASP A 407 8.81 12.15 -7.79
C ASP A 407 10.24 11.92 -8.34
N PRO A 408 10.42 11.29 -9.52
CA PRO A 408 11.74 11.03 -10.10
C PRO A 408 12.57 12.30 -10.36
N SER A 409 11.93 13.48 -10.37
CA SER A 409 12.62 14.76 -10.58
C SER A 409 13.32 15.30 -9.33
N ALA A 410 13.03 14.76 -8.14
CA ALA A 410 13.60 15.22 -6.87
C ALA A 410 14.99 14.64 -6.54
N GLN A 411 15.55 13.79 -7.41
CA GLN A 411 16.87 13.17 -7.23
C GLN A 411 17.99 13.82 -8.08
N ARG A 412 17.84 15.09 -8.50
CA ARG A 412 18.88 15.82 -9.24
C ARG A 412 19.53 16.94 -8.46
#